data_AF-A0A8T4MK46-F1
#
_entry.id   AF-A0A8T4MK46-F1
#
_cell.length_a   1.000
_cell.length_b   1.000
_cell.length_c   1.000
_cell.angle_alpha   90.00
_cell.angle_beta   90.00
_cell.angle_gamma   90.00
#
_symmetry.space_group_name_H-M   'P 1'
#
loop_
_entity.id
_entity.type
_entity.pdbx_description
1 polymer ?
#
loop_
_entity_poly.entity_id
_entity_poly.type
_entity_poly.pdbx_seq_one_letter_code
_entity_poly.pdbx_strand_id
1 'polypeptide(L)'
;MFQIELTETAKDFLKKLQKKDAEIILNKIYSIRENPYRFLKRLQGEKLWRLRIGDYRAVVDVIVLMNKIIVIRIGHRKNIYD
;
A
#
# COMPACT_ATOMS: atom_id res chain seq x y z
N MET A 1 -9.97 -9.86 -9.27
CA MET A 1 -9.74 -9.40 -7.88
C MET A 1 -8.52 -10.07 -7.23
N PHE A 2 -7.64 -9.25 -6.63
CA PHE A 2 -6.54 -9.66 -5.77
C PHE A 2 -6.95 -9.63 -4.29
N GLN A 3 -6.50 -10.59 -3.49
CA GLN A 3 -6.58 -10.55 -2.03
C GLN A 3 -5.56 -9.57 -1.47
N ILE A 4 -5.94 -8.78 -0.47
CA ILE A 4 -5.04 -7.85 0.21
C ILE A 4 -4.65 -8.39 1.57
N GLU A 5 -3.36 -8.36 1.85
CA GLU A 5 -2.79 -8.65 3.16
C GLU A 5 -2.01 -7.45 3.66
N LEU A 6 -2.22 -7.08 4.92
CA LEU A 6 -1.46 -6.03 5.59
C LEU A 6 -0.46 -6.72 6.53
N THR A 7 0.82 -6.39 6.38
CA THR A 7 1.84 -6.79 7.35
C THR A 7 1.60 -6.11 8.70
N GLU A 8 2.19 -6.63 9.78
CA GLU A 8 2.11 -5.99 11.10
C GLU A 8 2.65 -4.55 11.08
N THR A 9 3.75 -4.29 10.36
CA THR A 9 4.29 -2.95 10.17
C THR A 9 3.27 -1.99 9.54
N ALA A 10 2.53 -2.43 8.53
CA ALA A 10 1.48 -1.62 7.90
C ALA A 10 0.29 -1.40 8.86
N LYS A 11 -0.13 -2.44 9.59
CA LYS A 11 -1.21 -2.33 10.58
C LYS A 11 -0.84 -1.37 11.71
N ASP A 12 0.38 -1.45 12.23
CA ASP A 12 0.85 -0.59 13.32
C ASP A 12 0.97 0.87 12.91
N PHE A 13 1.32 1.13 11.64
CA PHE A 13 1.24 2.48 11.09
C PHE A 13 -0.21 3.00 11.11
N LEU A 14 -1.16 2.21 10.61
CA LEU A 14 -2.58 2.60 10.57
C LEU A 14 -3.16 2.84 11.98
N LYS A 15 -2.78 2.02 12.97
CA LYS A 15 -3.22 2.19 14.37
C LYS A 15 -2.80 3.52 14.99
N LYS A 16 -1.70 4.13 14.51
CA LYS A 16 -1.18 5.41 15.00
C LYS A 16 -1.85 6.63 14.36
N LEU A 17 -2.64 6.43 13.31
CA LEU A 17 -3.31 7.51 12.60
C LEU A 17 -4.66 7.85 13.22
N GLN A 18 -5.13 9.06 12.94
CA GLN A 18 -6.54 9.37 13.16
C GLN A 18 -7.41 8.47 12.28
N LYS A 19 -8.60 8.11 12.79
CA LYS A 19 -9.55 7.21 12.12
C LYS A 19 -9.81 7.60 10.66
N LYS A 20 -10.01 8.89 10.39
CA LYS A 20 -10.26 9.43 9.06
C LYS A 20 -9.12 9.13 8.07
N ASP A 21 -7.88 9.30 8.50
CA ASP A 21 -6.71 9.05 7.65
C ASP A 21 -6.53 7.55 7.39
N ALA A 22 -6.70 6.72 8.42
CA ALA A 22 -6.65 5.26 8.27
C ALA A 22 -7.72 4.75 7.29
N GLU A 23 -8.95 5.28 7.36
CA GLU A 23 -10.04 4.95 6.44
C GLU A 23 -9.73 5.34 5.00
N ILE A 24 -9.21 6.55 4.76
CA ILE A 24 -8.77 6.99 3.43
C ILE A 24 -7.72 6.04 2.86
N ILE A 25 -6.76 5.62 3.70
CA ILE A 25 -5.70 4.71 3.29
C ILE A 25 -6.24 3.33 2.94
N LEU A 26 -7.06 2.75 3.80
CA LEU A 26 -7.67 1.44 3.59
C LEU A 26 -8.57 1.43 2.35
N ASN A 27 -9.40 2.46 2.16
CA ASN A 27 -10.24 2.58 0.99
C ASN A 27 -9.42 2.62 -0.30
N LYS A 28 -8.30 3.37 -0.30
CA LYS A 28 -7.42 3.42 -1.47
C LYS A 28 -6.73 2.08 -1.72
N ILE A 29 -6.23 1.41 -0.69
CA ILE A 29 -5.62 0.08 -0.80
C ILE A 29 -6.65 -0.92 -1.37
N TYR A 30 -7.86 -0.96 -0.85
CA TYR A 30 -8.88 -1.89 -1.33
C TYR A 30 -9.41 -1.56 -2.73
N SER A 31 -9.35 -0.29 -3.16
CA SER A 31 -9.74 0.09 -4.52
C SER A 31 -8.85 -0.51 -5.62
N ILE A 32 -7.62 -0.92 -5.30
CA ILE A 32 -6.67 -1.42 -6.32
C ILE A 32 -6.78 -2.92 -6.57
N ARG A 33 -7.67 -3.63 -5.87
CA ARG A 33 -7.83 -5.08 -5.97
C ARG A 33 -8.19 -5.58 -7.37
N GLU A 34 -8.90 -4.81 -8.19
CA GLU A 34 -9.28 -5.27 -9.53
C GLU A 34 -8.24 -4.98 -10.60
N ASN A 35 -7.55 -3.85 -10.48
CA ASN A 35 -6.53 -3.45 -11.45
C ASN A 35 -5.37 -2.74 -10.73
N PRO A 36 -4.48 -3.50 -10.07
CA PRO A 36 -3.42 -2.91 -9.27
C PRO A 36 -2.44 -2.08 -10.10
N TYR A 37 -2.08 -2.56 -11.29
CA TYR A 37 -1.08 -1.93 -12.15
C TYR A 37 -1.48 -0.54 -12.65
N ARG A 38 -2.78 -0.22 -12.70
CA ARG A 38 -3.26 1.13 -13.04
C ARG A 38 -2.82 2.20 -12.03
N PHE A 39 -2.66 1.82 -10.76
CA PHE A 39 -2.39 2.75 -9.66
C PHE A 39 -0.98 2.64 -9.10
N LEU A 40 -0.30 1.53 -9.39
CA LEU A 40 1.01 1.24 -8.88
C LEU A 40 2.12 1.76 -9.79
N LYS A 41 3.19 2.26 -9.18
CA LYS A 41 4.45 2.56 -9.88
C LYS A 41 5.54 1.65 -9.32
N ARG A 42 6.39 1.13 -10.18
CA ARG A 42 7.49 0.27 -9.74
C ARG A 42 8.51 1.09 -8.94
N LEU A 43 9.07 0.52 -7.88
CA LEU A 43 10.23 1.07 -7.20
C LEU A 43 11.50 0.75 -8.01
N GLN A 44 12.40 1.71 -8.13
CA GLN A 44 13.63 1.52 -8.90
C GLN A 44 14.51 0.49 -8.21
N GLY A 45 15.05 -0.46 -8.97
CA GLY A 45 15.94 -1.50 -8.44
C GLY A 45 15.26 -2.66 -7.70
N GLU A 46 13.95 -2.61 -7.46
CA GLU A 46 13.23 -3.63 -6.70
C GLU A 46 12.07 -4.28 -7.48
N LYS A 47 11.61 -5.44 -7.00
CA LYS A 47 10.37 -6.09 -7.46
C LYS A 47 9.11 -5.52 -6.79
N LEU A 48 9.28 -4.49 -5.96
CA LEU A 48 8.20 -3.85 -5.20
C LEU A 48 7.57 -2.68 -5.97
N TRP A 49 6.37 -2.35 -5.53
CA TRP A 49 5.54 -1.29 -6.09
C TRP A 49 5.20 -0.26 -5.03
N ARG A 50 4.92 0.97 -5.48
CA ARG A 50 4.44 2.06 -4.64
C ARG A 50 3.04 2.48 -5.05
N LEU A 51 2.16 2.62 -4.08
CA LEU A 51 0.83 3.20 -4.21
C LEU A 51 0.82 4.60 -3.62
N ARG A 52 0.32 5.58 -4.38
CA ARG A 52 0.10 6.95 -3.90
C ARG A 52 -1.27 7.09 -3.26
N ILE A 53 -1.33 7.65 -2.05
CA ILE A 53 -2.55 7.79 -1.27
C ILE A 53 -2.58 9.17 -0.61
N GLY A 54 -2.96 10.21 -1.37
CA GLY A 54 -2.89 11.60 -0.87
C GLY A 54 -1.49 11.97 -0.39
N ASP A 55 -1.39 12.25 0.92
CA ASP A 55 -0.15 12.57 1.64
C ASP A 55 0.60 11.35 2.16
N TYR A 56 0.13 10.14 1.87
CA TYR A 56 0.76 8.89 2.23
C TYR A 56 1.24 8.12 0.99
N ARG A 57 2.14 7.16 1.21
CA ARG A 57 2.50 6.14 0.24
C ARG A 57 2.48 4.77 0.93
N ALA A 58 2.09 3.76 0.17
CA ALA A 58 2.24 2.36 0.58
C ALA A 58 3.25 1.66 -0.34
N VAL A 59 4.14 0.88 0.24
CA VAL A 59 5.00 -0.08 -0.48
C VAL A 59 4.27 -1.42 -0.48
N VAL A 60 4.12 -2.00 -1.66
CA VAL A 60 3.39 -3.24 -1.85
C VAL A 60 4.16 -4.23 -2.72
N ASP A 61 3.96 -5.51 -2.45
CA ASP A 61 4.34 -6.59 -3.35
C ASP A 61 3.09 -7.16 -4.03
N VAL A 62 3.18 -7.45 -5.33
CA VAL A 62 2.08 -7.99 -6.13
C VAL A 62 2.48 -9.38 -6.61
N ILE A 63 1.94 -10.40 -5.96
CA ILE A 63 2.20 -11.80 -6.26
C ILE A 63 1.11 -12.30 -7.20
N VAL A 64 1.37 -12.19 -8.50
CA VAL A 64 0.42 -12.55 -9.57
C VAL A 64 -0.01 -14.01 -9.48
N LEU A 65 0.93 -14.93 -9.23
CA LEU A 65 0.65 -16.37 -9.14
C LEU A 65 -0.35 -16.72 -8.03
N MET A 66 -0.47 -15.87 -7.00
CA MET A 66 -1.34 -16.08 -5.84
C MET A 66 -2.51 -15.10 -5.80
N ASN A 67 -2.69 -14.26 -6.84
CA ASN A 67 -3.63 -13.14 -6.84
C ASN A 67 -3.56 -12.32 -5.53
N LYS A 68 -2.35 -12.01 -5.05
CA LYS A 68 -2.16 -11.39 -3.73
C LYS A 68 -1.44 -10.05 -3.82
N ILE A 69 -1.89 -9.08 -3.03
CA ILE A 69 -1.21 -7.80 -2.80
C ILE A 69 -0.83 -7.74 -1.33
N ILE A 70 0.46 -7.72 -1.05
CA ILE A 70 0.99 -7.61 0.31
C ILE A 70 1.41 -6.16 0.55
N VAL A 71 0.77 -5.48 1.50
CA VAL A 71 1.14 -4.13 1.91
C VAL A 71 2.23 -4.22 2.97
N ILE A 72 3.45 -3.96 2.55
CA ILE A 72 4.67 -4.12 3.35
C ILE A 72 4.85 -2.95 4.33
N ARG A 73 4.65 -1.72 3.85
CA ARG A 73 4.86 -0.52 4.67
C ARG A 73 3.94 0.59 4.20
N ILE A 74 3.47 1.41 5.14
CA ILE A 74 2.74 2.65 4.87
C ILE A 74 3.51 3.76 5.56
N GLY A 75 3.61 4.92 4.93
CA GLY A 75 4.33 6.06 5.46
C GLY A 75 3.86 7.38 4.87
N HIS A 76 4.15 8.48 5.57
CA HIS A 76 3.89 9.81 5.05
C HIS A 76 4.80 10.09 3.86
N ARG A 77 4.31 10.83 2.85
CA ARG A 77 5.01 11.12 1.59
C ARG A 77 6.35 11.81 1.82
N LYS A 78 6.45 12.59 2.90
CA LYS A 78 7.63 13.34 3.33
C LYS A 78 8.74 12.47 3.94
N ASN A 79 8.42 11.28 4.47
CA ASN A 79 9.34 10.48 5.30
C ASN A 79 9.49 9.02 4.80
N ILE A 80 9.17 8.72 3.54
CA ILE A 80 9.18 7.32 3.05
C ILE A 80 10.40 6.98 2.18
N TYR A 81 11.36 7.91 2.04
CA TYR A 81 12.66 7.68 1.40
C TYR A 81 13.82 8.19 2.26
N ASP A 82 13.54 8.64 3.49
CA ASP A 82 14.53 8.87 4.53
C ASP A 82 14.58 7.64 5.44
#